data_AF-A0A3N0E3Y8-F1
#
_entry.id   AF-A0A3N0E3Y8-F1
#
_cell.length_a   1.000
_cell.length_b   1.000
_cell.length_c   1.000
_cell.angle_alpha   90.00
_cell.angle_beta   90.00
_cell.angle_gamma   90.00
#
_symmetry.space_group_name_H-M   'P 1'
#
loop_
_entity.id
_entity.type
_entity.pdbx_description
1 polymer ?
#
loop_
_entity_poly.entity_id
_entity_poly.type
_entity_poly.pdbx_seq_one_letter_code
_entity_poly.pdbx_strand_id
1 'polypeptide(L)'
;MSGTGSNDNTNHPDRQPHETVTVAVELIDPVGSSIECPAAPLLAGELTRRGVPAGLGSLHLTDPASEEIGGSVMTALLPAPGRRIGLGVATGSGGHDGSCAARAALADLLPAARPRTVLLAAPRSFCAGVERAIEVVERALEQWGAPIYVRKQIVHNTHVVADLEMRGAVFVEDLAEIPDGATVVFSAHGVSPQVRAEADRRGLRVVDATCPLVTKVHTEARRFAGRGDTVVLIGHDGHEEVEGTMGEVPERTVLVESADDVAALEVPDPERVSYLTQTTLAVDETEEVIGALRERFPALRGPTSDDICYATTNRQDALGAIAEESDLVLVVGSDNSSNSLRLVELAGRHGTPAHLIDAVGDIRPEWLRDAGVVGLTAGASAPPRLVEDVIAALSGLGPVTVTEREAARETLQFQLPPAVR
;
A
#
# COMPACT_ATOMS: atom_id res chain seq x y z
N MET A 1 10.70 29.94 56.89
CA MET A 1 9.40 30.63 56.80
C MET A 1 8.40 29.66 56.20
N SER A 2 7.52 29.19 57.05
CA SER A 2 6.35 28.37 56.76
C SER A 2 5.24 29.21 56.14
N GLY A 3 4.55 28.67 55.15
CA GLY A 3 3.24 29.16 54.69
C GLY A 3 2.85 28.54 53.34
N THR A 4 1.94 27.56 53.34
CA THR A 4 0.55 27.65 52.80
C THR A 4 0.53 27.73 51.25
N GLY A 5 0.07 26.75 50.48
CA GLY A 5 -1.12 25.93 50.61
C GLY A 5 -2.24 26.51 49.73
N SER A 6 -2.50 25.90 48.56
CA SER A 6 -3.78 26.00 47.84
C SER A 6 -3.84 24.98 46.70
N ASN A 7 -4.81 24.07 46.80
CA ASN A 7 -5.37 23.26 45.72
C ASN A 7 -5.79 24.17 44.54
N ASP A 8 -5.62 23.69 43.32
CA ASP A 8 -6.78 23.55 42.45
C ASP A 8 -6.58 22.39 41.46
N ASN A 9 -7.48 21.43 41.62
CA ASN A 9 -7.70 20.29 40.75
C ASN A 9 -8.78 20.70 39.73
N THR A 10 -8.84 19.99 38.61
CA THR A 10 -9.94 19.95 37.62
C THR A 10 -10.01 21.06 36.57
N ASN A 11 -9.56 20.75 35.35
CA ASN A 11 -10.44 20.69 34.16
C ASN A 11 -9.71 20.02 32.98
N HIS A 12 -9.62 18.69 32.98
CA HIS A 12 -9.53 17.95 31.71
C HIS A 12 -10.96 17.60 31.32
N PRO A 13 -11.45 17.97 30.13
CA PRO A 13 -12.76 17.56 29.72
C PRO A 13 -12.75 16.02 29.62
N ASP A 14 -13.68 15.40 30.33
CA ASP A 14 -14.10 14.02 30.11
C ASP A 14 -14.15 13.74 28.60
N ARG A 15 -13.19 12.97 28.09
CA ARG A 15 -13.45 12.19 26.89
C ARG A 15 -14.47 11.15 27.31
N GLN A 16 -15.75 11.44 27.07
CA GLN A 16 -16.79 10.42 27.11
C GLN A 16 -16.28 9.19 26.36
N PRO A 17 -16.48 7.96 26.87
CA PRO A 17 -16.13 6.76 26.13
C PRO A 17 -16.82 6.85 24.78
N HIS A 18 -16.04 6.93 23.69
CA HIS A 18 -16.60 6.98 22.34
C HIS A 18 -17.48 5.75 22.18
N GLU A 19 -18.78 5.98 22.02
CA GLU A 19 -19.75 4.92 21.86
C GLU A 19 -19.39 4.12 20.63
N THR A 20 -19.05 2.85 20.85
CA THR A 20 -18.58 1.97 19.78
C THR A 20 -19.79 1.37 19.10
N VAL A 21 -19.90 1.59 17.79
CA VAL A 21 -20.95 1.01 16.95
C VAL A 21 -20.49 -0.37 16.48
N THR A 22 -21.40 -1.35 16.43
CA THR A 22 -21.07 -2.69 15.90
C THR A 22 -21.63 -2.85 14.49
N VAL A 23 -20.76 -3.08 13.52
CA VAL A 23 -21.14 -3.38 12.13
C VAL A 23 -21.17 -4.89 11.95
N ALA A 24 -22.28 -5.40 11.41
CA ALA A 24 -22.51 -6.81 11.19
C ALA A 24 -21.53 -7.37 10.15
N VAL A 25 -20.74 -8.39 10.52
CA VAL A 25 -20.09 -9.29 9.52
C VAL A 25 -21.02 -10.44 9.13
N GLU A 26 -21.98 -10.75 10.00
CA GLU A 26 -23.10 -11.63 9.75
C GLU A 26 -24.33 -11.18 10.54
N LEU A 27 -25.52 -11.45 9.99
CA LEU A 27 -26.80 -11.33 10.69
C LEU A 27 -27.30 -12.74 11.02
N ILE A 28 -27.55 -12.99 12.30
CA ILE A 28 -28.05 -14.27 12.80
C ILE A 28 -29.54 -14.12 13.07
N ASP A 29 -30.38 -14.87 12.35
CA ASP A 29 -31.83 -14.83 12.54
C ASP A 29 -32.27 -15.58 13.83
N PRO A 30 -33.54 -15.41 14.29
CA PRO A 30 -34.03 -16.06 15.51
C PRO A 30 -34.01 -17.60 15.48
N VAL A 31 -33.96 -18.22 14.29
CA VAL A 31 -33.87 -19.68 14.13
C VAL A 31 -32.43 -20.18 13.96
N GLY A 32 -31.45 -19.27 14.03
CA GLY A 32 -30.02 -19.56 14.00
C GLY A 32 -29.39 -19.58 12.60
N SER A 33 -30.12 -19.17 11.55
CA SER A 33 -29.54 -19.05 10.20
C SER A 33 -28.66 -17.79 10.11
N SER A 34 -27.48 -17.92 9.50
CA SER A 34 -26.58 -16.80 9.26
C SER A 34 -26.75 -16.22 7.86
N ILE A 35 -26.70 -14.89 7.77
CA ILE A 35 -26.67 -14.11 6.53
C ILE A 35 -25.39 -13.27 6.54
N GLU A 36 -24.48 -13.59 5.61
CA GLU A 36 -23.20 -12.88 5.48
C GLU A 36 -23.39 -11.41 5.13
N CYS A 37 -22.50 -10.56 5.66
CA CYS A 37 -22.42 -9.13 5.36
C CYS A 37 -21.05 -8.76 4.77
N PRO A 38 -20.73 -9.13 3.52
CA PRO A 38 -19.41 -8.88 2.95
C PRO A 38 -19.05 -7.39 2.86
N ALA A 39 -20.05 -6.51 2.72
CA ALA A 39 -19.87 -5.06 2.67
C ALA A 39 -19.67 -4.40 4.06
N ALA A 40 -19.55 -5.19 5.13
CA ALA A 40 -19.29 -4.68 6.48
C ALA A 40 -18.10 -3.71 6.57
N PRO A 41 -16.94 -3.98 5.94
CA PRO A 41 -15.81 -3.06 6.04
C PRO A 41 -16.06 -1.71 5.36
N LEU A 42 -16.88 -1.67 4.29
CA LEU A 42 -17.29 -0.41 3.65
C LEU A 42 -18.11 0.45 4.61
N LEU A 43 -19.06 -0.16 5.31
CA LEU A 43 -19.90 0.52 6.29
C LEU A 43 -19.10 0.98 7.51
N ALA A 44 -18.16 0.16 8.00
CA ALA A 44 -17.26 0.52 9.09
C ALA A 44 -16.33 1.69 8.70
N GLY A 45 -15.80 1.68 7.47
CA GLY A 45 -15.01 2.78 6.94
C GLY A 45 -15.80 4.09 6.84
N GLU A 46 -17.05 4.01 6.39
CA GLU A 46 -17.93 5.18 6.30
C GLU A 46 -18.30 5.76 7.68
N LEU A 47 -18.54 4.90 8.68
CA LEU A 47 -18.73 5.33 10.07
C LEU A 47 -17.46 6.00 10.64
N THR A 48 -16.30 5.42 10.36
CA THR A 48 -15.00 5.95 10.83
C THR A 48 -14.75 7.35 10.26
N ARG A 49 -15.04 7.59 8.97
CA ARG A 49 -14.96 8.93 8.34
C ARG A 49 -15.90 9.96 8.98
N ARG A 50 -17.00 9.51 9.58
CA ARG A 50 -17.96 10.35 10.32
C ARG A 50 -17.56 10.58 11.78
N GLY A 51 -16.39 10.11 12.19
CA GLY A 51 -15.90 10.24 13.57
C GLY A 51 -16.54 9.25 14.53
N VAL A 52 -17.16 8.18 14.03
CA VAL A 52 -17.80 7.14 14.85
C VAL A 52 -16.98 5.84 14.77
N PRO A 53 -16.27 5.46 15.84
CA PRO A 53 -15.56 4.19 15.89
C PRO A 53 -16.51 3.01 15.71
N ALA A 54 -16.17 2.13 14.78
CA ALA A 54 -16.95 0.95 14.45
C ALA A 54 -16.14 -0.33 14.69
N GLY A 55 -16.69 -1.25 15.47
CA GLY A 55 -16.19 -2.63 15.59
C GLY A 55 -16.95 -3.57 14.66
N LEU A 56 -16.27 -4.58 14.14
CA LEU A 56 -16.89 -5.66 13.37
C LEU A 56 -17.36 -6.78 14.31
N GLY A 57 -18.55 -7.32 14.10
CA GLY A 57 -19.08 -8.43 14.90
C GLY A 57 -20.37 -9.03 14.36
N SER A 58 -20.80 -10.15 14.91
CA SER A 58 -22.08 -10.78 14.55
C SER A 58 -23.25 -10.04 15.21
N LEU A 59 -24.34 -9.81 14.49
CA LEU A 59 -25.56 -9.22 15.05
C LEU A 59 -26.69 -10.25 15.08
N HIS A 60 -27.26 -10.48 16.26
CA HIS A 60 -28.45 -11.30 16.43
C HIS A 60 -29.71 -10.46 16.19
N LEU A 61 -30.51 -10.88 15.23
CA LEU A 61 -31.81 -10.28 14.98
C LEU A 61 -32.78 -10.78 16.05
N THR A 62 -33.31 -9.87 16.87
CA THR A 62 -34.33 -10.22 17.86
C THR A 62 -35.70 -10.37 17.20
N ASP A 63 -36.56 -11.20 17.79
CA ASP A 63 -37.98 -11.21 17.44
C ASP A 63 -38.56 -9.81 17.75
N PRO A 64 -39.27 -9.14 16.83
CA PRO A 64 -39.95 -7.87 17.12
C PRO A 64 -40.89 -7.93 18.35
N ALA A 65 -41.22 -9.13 18.86
CA ALA A 65 -42.01 -9.33 20.08
C ALA A 65 -41.21 -9.26 21.41
N SER A 66 -39.87 -9.21 21.42
CA SER A 66 -39.08 -9.10 22.65
C SER A 66 -38.74 -7.63 22.95
N GLU A 67 -39.55 -6.99 23.79
CA GLU A 67 -39.29 -5.66 24.38
C GLU A 67 -38.18 -5.73 25.43
N GLU A 68 -36.92 -5.85 25.01
CA GLU A 68 -35.78 -5.48 25.85
C GLU A 68 -34.52 -5.48 24.97
N ILE A 69 -34.03 -4.29 24.60
CA ILE A 69 -32.61 -3.93 24.48
C ILE A 69 -32.57 -2.41 24.24
N GLY A 70 -31.90 -1.69 25.14
CA GLY A 70 -31.59 -0.27 24.95
C GLY A 70 -30.56 -0.10 23.84
N GLY A 71 -31.00 0.03 22.59
CA GLY A 71 -30.12 0.20 21.43
C GLY A 71 -30.93 0.25 20.13
N SER A 72 -30.31 0.70 19.04
CA SER A 72 -30.94 0.73 17.72
C SER A 72 -30.18 -0.17 16.76
N VAL A 73 -30.85 -1.17 16.20
CA VAL A 73 -30.32 -2.06 15.17
C VAL A 73 -30.94 -1.69 13.84
N MET A 74 -30.10 -1.42 12.83
CA MET A 74 -30.52 -1.11 11.47
C MET A 74 -29.95 -2.17 10.54
N THR A 75 -30.80 -2.81 9.74
CA THR A 75 -30.38 -3.84 8.80
C THR A 75 -31.04 -3.66 7.46
N ALA A 76 -30.32 -4.00 6.40
CA ALA A 76 -30.84 -4.14 5.06
C ALA A 76 -30.52 -5.54 4.52
N LEU A 77 -31.46 -6.11 3.76
CA LEU A 77 -31.27 -7.36 3.04
C LEU A 77 -31.30 -7.04 1.55
N LEU A 78 -30.16 -7.25 0.90
CA LEU A 78 -29.99 -7.04 -0.53
C LEU A 78 -30.26 -8.35 -1.29
N PRO A 79 -31.01 -8.30 -2.41
CA PRO A 79 -31.26 -9.49 -3.21
C PRO A 79 -30.00 -9.91 -3.97
N ALA A 80 -29.69 -11.20 -3.97
CA ALA A 80 -28.64 -11.79 -4.81
C ALA A 80 -29.10 -13.13 -5.40
N PRO A 81 -28.57 -13.57 -6.55
CA PRO A 81 -28.88 -14.88 -7.12
C PRO A 81 -28.57 -16.00 -6.12
N GLY A 82 -29.60 -16.76 -5.73
CA GLY A 82 -29.46 -17.94 -4.88
C GLY A 82 -29.15 -17.67 -3.40
N ARG A 83 -28.99 -16.42 -2.95
CA ARG A 83 -28.75 -16.07 -1.53
C ARG A 83 -29.25 -14.67 -1.16
N ARG A 84 -29.37 -14.41 0.14
CA ARG A 84 -29.56 -13.05 0.69
C ARG A 84 -28.21 -12.50 1.13
N ILE A 85 -28.01 -11.20 0.97
CA ILE A 85 -26.82 -10.49 1.44
C ILE A 85 -27.25 -9.49 2.50
N GLY A 86 -26.58 -9.52 3.64
CA GLY A 86 -26.87 -8.64 4.76
C GLY A 86 -26.03 -7.37 4.72
N LEU A 87 -26.58 -6.32 5.32
CA LEU A 87 -25.86 -5.15 5.76
C LEU A 87 -26.48 -4.74 7.10
N GLY A 88 -25.68 -4.54 8.13
CA GLY A 88 -26.23 -4.30 9.46
C GLY A 88 -25.32 -3.49 10.36
N VAL A 89 -25.96 -2.75 11.26
CA VAL A 89 -25.28 -1.93 12.26
C VAL A 89 -26.12 -1.84 13.53
N ALA A 90 -25.48 -1.98 14.68
CA ALA A 90 -26.08 -1.85 15.99
C ALA A 90 -25.42 -0.72 16.77
N THR A 91 -26.25 0.05 17.48
CA THR A 91 -25.86 1.21 18.31
C THR A 91 -26.34 1.00 19.74
N GLY A 92 -25.57 1.47 20.72
CA GLY A 92 -25.85 1.30 22.15
C GLY A 92 -27.02 2.17 22.66
N SER A 93 -27.31 2.04 23.96
CA SER A 93 -28.36 2.81 24.63
C SER A 93 -27.85 4.22 24.93
N GLY A 94 -28.35 5.23 24.22
CA GLY A 94 -28.06 6.64 24.49
C GLY A 94 -27.33 7.39 23.38
N GLY A 95 -26.87 6.69 22.34
CA GLY A 95 -26.14 7.27 21.21
C GLY A 95 -26.97 7.90 20.14
N HIS A 96 -27.50 9.10 20.39
CA HIS A 96 -28.21 9.82 19.33
C HIS A 96 -27.29 10.05 18.11
N ASP A 97 -26.03 10.42 18.37
CA ASP A 97 -25.03 10.70 17.35
C ASP A 97 -24.63 9.43 16.59
N GLY A 98 -24.38 8.32 17.30
CA GLY A 98 -24.06 7.02 16.68
C GLY A 98 -25.20 6.48 15.81
N SER A 99 -26.45 6.58 16.28
CA SER A 99 -27.64 6.18 15.50
C SER A 99 -27.84 7.06 14.27
N CYS A 100 -27.59 8.38 14.38
CA CYS A 100 -27.69 9.28 13.24
C CYS A 100 -26.59 9.00 12.20
N ALA A 101 -25.35 8.80 12.63
CA ALA A 101 -24.23 8.44 11.77
C ALA A 101 -24.45 7.09 11.07
N ALA A 102 -24.93 6.08 11.79
CA ALA A 102 -25.27 4.77 11.24
C ALA A 102 -26.35 4.86 10.16
N ARG A 103 -27.42 5.63 10.40
CA ARG A 103 -28.47 5.85 9.40
C ARG A 103 -27.93 6.55 8.16
N ALA A 104 -27.10 7.56 8.34
CA ALA A 104 -26.51 8.31 7.23
C ALA A 104 -25.53 7.44 6.42
N ALA A 105 -24.66 6.68 7.08
CA ALA A 105 -23.73 5.77 6.43
C ALA A 105 -24.46 4.70 5.61
N LEU A 106 -25.54 4.12 6.14
CA LEU A 106 -26.41 3.21 5.39
C LEU A 106 -27.10 3.92 4.20
N ALA A 107 -27.59 5.15 4.41
CA ALA A 107 -28.25 5.92 3.36
C ALA A 107 -27.31 6.28 2.20
N ASP A 108 -26.00 6.40 2.45
CA ASP A 108 -24.99 6.62 1.40
C ASP A 108 -24.53 5.34 0.73
N LEU A 109 -24.46 4.22 1.47
CA LEU A 109 -24.02 2.93 0.96
C LEU A 109 -25.10 2.20 0.15
N LEU A 110 -26.36 2.25 0.57
CA LEU A 110 -27.46 1.54 -0.11
C LEU A 110 -27.69 1.97 -1.57
N PRO A 111 -27.56 3.25 -1.96
CA PRO A 111 -27.59 3.66 -3.37
C PRO A 111 -26.48 3.04 -4.23
N ALA A 112 -25.38 2.58 -3.63
CA ALA A 112 -24.35 1.83 -4.33
C ALA A 112 -24.72 0.35 -4.49
N ALA A 113 -25.87 -0.14 -4.01
CA ALA A 113 -26.27 -1.52 -4.19
C ALA A 113 -26.74 -1.79 -5.64
N ARG A 114 -25.93 -2.50 -6.44
CA ARG A 114 -26.22 -2.85 -7.83
C ARG A 114 -25.31 -3.98 -8.33
N PRO A 115 -25.70 -4.69 -9.40
CA PRO A 115 -24.79 -5.58 -10.12
C PRO A 115 -23.59 -4.81 -10.70
N ARG A 116 -22.40 -5.42 -10.66
CA ARG A 116 -21.15 -4.86 -11.20
C ARG A 116 -20.30 -5.88 -11.93
N THR A 117 -19.48 -5.38 -12.84
CA THR A 117 -18.34 -6.10 -13.41
C THR A 117 -17.06 -5.58 -12.78
N VAL A 118 -16.19 -6.48 -12.35
CA VAL A 118 -14.81 -6.16 -11.94
C VAL A 118 -13.87 -6.57 -13.07
N LEU A 119 -13.18 -5.62 -13.68
CA LEU A 119 -12.08 -5.88 -14.60
C LEU A 119 -10.80 -5.99 -13.79
N LEU A 120 -10.27 -7.19 -13.68
CA LEU A 120 -9.14 -7.47 -12.80
C LEU A 120 -7.84 -7.52 -13.61
N ALA A 121 -6.93 -6.58 -13.35
CA ALA A 121 -5.65 -6.50 -14.04
C ALA A 121 -4.72 -7.67 -13.65
N ALA A 122 -4.04 -8.27 -14.61
CA ALA A 122 -2.97 -9.25 -14.36
C ALA A 122 -1.73 -8.94 -15.23
N PRO A 123 -0.52 -8.83 -14.65
CA PRO A 123 -0.20 -9.10 -13.23
C PRO A 123 -0.59 -7.95 -12.28
N ARG A 124 -0.69 -8.27 -10.99
CA ARG A 124 -0.99 -7.37 -9.87
C ARG A 124 -0.38 -7.93 -8.57
N SER A 125 -0.42 -7.17 -7.48
CA SER A 125 0.07 -7.60 -6.15
C SER A 125 1.56 -7.92 -6.16
N PHE A 126 2.04 -8.78 -5.26
CA PHE A 126 3.47 -9.06 -5.05
C PHE A 126 4.29 -9.34 -6.31
N CYS A 127 5.47 -8.73 -6.38
CA CYS A 127 6.52 -9.11 -7.32
C CYS A 127 7.57 -9.98 -6.63
N ALA A 128 8.46 -10.62 -7.39
CA ALA A 128 9.46 -11.53 -6.84
C ALA A 128 10.43 -10.86 -5.85
N GLY A 129 10.71 -9.56 -6.01
CA GLY A 129 11.53 -8.80 -5.07
C GLY A 129 10.86 -8.63 -3.71
N VAL A 130 9.56 -8.34 -3.72
CA VAL A 130 8.73 -8.19 -2.52
C VAL A 130 8.54 -9.52 -1.81
N GLU A 131 8.18 -10.59 -2.52
CA GLU A 131 8.02 -11.93 -1.94
C GLU A 131 9.32 -12.38 -1.24
N ARG A 132 10.46 -12.21 -1.92
CA ARG A 132 11.77 -12.50 -1.35
C ARG A 132 12.03 -11.68 -0.08
N ALA A 133 11.73 -10.39 -0.09
CA ALA A 133 12.04 -9.52 1.04
C ALA A 133 11.20 -9.84 2.28
N ILE A 134 9.91 -10.14 2.08
CA ILE A 134 9.03 -10.62 3.14
C ILE A 134 9.57 -11.95 3.69
N GLU A 135 9.83 -12.94 2.82
CA GLU A 135 10.32 -14.25 3.25
C GLU A 135 11.66 -14.14 4.01
N VAL A 136 12.55 -13.21 3.65
CA VAL A 136 13.79 -12.96 4.41
C VAL A 136 13.52 -12.63 5.88
N VAL A 137 12.54 -11.76 6.17
CA VAL A 137 12.19 -11.39 7.54
C VAL A 137 11.51 -12.57 8.25
N GLU A 138 10.61 -13.27 7.57
CA GLU A 138 9.92 -14.44 8.12
C GLU A 138 10.91 -15.54 8.54
N ARG A 139 11.86 -15.87 7.67
CA ARG A 139 12.91 -16.86 7.93
C ARG A 139 13.86 -16.42 9.04
N ALA A 140 14.20 -15.14 9.09
CA ALA A 140 15.02 -14.60 10.17
C ALA A 140 14.32 -14.75 11.53
N LEU A 141 13.01 -14.47 11.59
CA LEU A 141 12.19 -14.67 12.78
C LEU A 141 12.07 -16.15 13.17
N GLU A 142 11.86 -17.04 12.19
CA GLU A 142 11.81 -18.49 12.43
C GLU A 142 13.14 -19.05 12.95
N GLN A 143 14.26 -18.61 12.39
CA GLN A 143 15.58 -19.16 12.70
C GLN A 143 16.17 -18.60 13.99
N TRP A 144 15.93 -17.33 14.31
CA TRP A 144 16.59 -16.64 15.43
C TRP A 144 15.65 -16.08 16.49
N GLY A 145 14.34 -16.12 16.27
CA GLY A 145 13.35 -15.56 17.17
C GLY A 145 13.30 -14.03 17.16
N ALA A 146 12.33 -13.48 17.88
CA ALA A 146 12.17 -12.04 18.05
C ALA A 146 13.14 -11.46 19.11
N PRO A 147 13.57 -10.19 18.97
CA PRO A 147 13.25 -9.28 17.89
C PRO A 147 14.20 -9.43 16.67
N ILE A 148 13.65 -9.25 15.48
CA ILE A 148 14.43 -9.00 14.25
C ILE A 148 14.23 -7.53 13.86
N TYR A 149 15.32 -6.77 13.82
CA TYR A 149 15.24 -5.37 13.41
C TYR A 149 15.23 -5.27 11.89
N VAL A 150 14.42 -4.38 11.35
CA VAL A 150 14.40 -4.06 9.92
C VAL A 150 14.65 -2.57 9.77
N ARG A 151 15.67 -2.20 8.99
CA ARG A 151 15.94 -0.79 8.71
C ARG A 151 14.95 -0.31 7.66
N LYS A 152 14.16 0.70 8.02
CA LYS A 152 12.97 1.17 7.30
C LYS A 152 11.95 0.06 7.11
N GLN A 153 10.83 0.34 6.45
CA GLN A 153 9.85 -0.68 6.10
C GLN A 153 10.46 -1.70 5.12
N ILE A 154 10.20 -3.00 5.33
CA ILE A 154 10.73 -4.05 4.44
C ILE A 154 10.28 -3.85 2.99
N VAL A 155 9.03 -3.39 2.83
CA VAL A 155 8.36 -2.93 1.61
C VAL A 155 7.36 -1.85 2.00
N HIS A 156 6.99 -0.95 1.08
CA HIS A 156 5.97 0.09 1.32
C HIS A 156 4.55 -0.48 1.29
N ASN A 157 4.18 -1.21 2.35
CA ASN A 157 2.79 -1.61 2.61
C ASN A 157 2.52 -1.78 4.11
N THR A 158 1.61 -0.98 4.63
CA THR A 158 1.20 -0.94 6.05
C THR A 158 0.75 -2.31 6.58
N HIS A 159 0.00 -3.07 5.79
CA HIS A 159 -0.51 -4.38 6.18
C HIS A 159 0.58 -5.45 6.27
N VAL A 160 1.60 -5.40 5.41
CA VAL A 160 2.77 -6.28 5.50
C VAL A 160 3.62 -5.92 6.72
N VAL A 161 3.84 -4.62 6.96
CA VAL A 161 4.57 -4.14 8.13
C VAL A 161 3.90 -4.58 9.42
N ALA A 162 2.60 -4.34 9.56
CA ALA A 162 1.83 -4.72 10.75
C ALA A 162 1.83 -6.24 11.00
N ASP A 163 1.74 -7.07 9.94
CA ASP A 163 1.83 -8.53 10.07
C ASP A 163 3.19 -8.97 10.64
N LEU A 164 4.28 -8.41 10.11
CA LEU A 164 5.62 -8.74 10.57
C LEU A 164 5.90 -8.21 11.98
N GLU A 165 5.38 -7.04 12.34
CA GLU A 165 5.46 -6.51 13.72
C GLU A 165 4.76 -7.43 14.72
N MET A 166 3.56 -7.92 14.39
CA MET A 166 2.85 -8.90 15.22
C MET A 166 3.65 -10.19 15.43
N ARG A 167 4.52 -10.54 14.48
CA ARG A 167 5.40 -11.71 14.53
C ARG A 167 6.74 -11.44 15.23
N GLY A 168 7.01 -10.19 15.60
CA GLY A 168 8.20 -9.79 16.36
C GLY A 168 9.30 -9.10 15.55
N ALA A 169 9.00 -8.65 14.32
CA ALA A 169 9.87 -7.68 13.65
C ALA A 169 9.77 -6.30 14.32
N VAL A 170 10.87 -5.54 14.30
CA VAL A 170 10.92 -4.17 14.81
C VAL A 170 11.48 -3.27 13.70
N PHE A 171 10.62 -2.45 13.11
CA PHE A 171 11.01 -1.50 12.09
C PHE A 171 11.61 -0.25 12.73
N VAL A 172 12.79 0.17 12.26
CA VAL A 172 13.51 1.35 12.78
C VAL A 172 13.89 2.30 11.65
N GLU A 173 13.99 3.58 11.94
CA GLU A 173 14.36 4.58 10.95
C GLU A 173 15.87 4.62 10.72
N ASP A 174 16.65 4.48 11.80
CA ASP A 174 18.11 4.56 11.80
C ASP A 174 18.73 3.35 12.48
N LEU A 175 19.96 3.00 12.08
CA LEU A 175 20.67 1.89 12.71
C LEU A 175 20.90 2.18 14.20
N ALA A 176 21.15 3.42 14.62
CA ALA A 176 21.40 3.82 16.01
C ALA A 176 20.34 3.34 17.02
N GLU A 177 19.13 3.06 16.56
CA GLU A 177 18.01 2.53 17.37
C GLU A 177 18.15 1.03 17.69
N ILE A 178 19.00 0.31 16.94
CA ILE A 178 19.23 -1.12 17.07
C ILE A 178 20.30 -1.39 18.12
N PRO A 179 20.17 -2.36 19.04
CA PRO A 179 21.26 -2.76 19.93
C PRO A 179 22.46 -3.34 19.18
N ASP A 180 23.68 -3.07 19.65
CA ASP A 180 24.91 -3.66 19.07
C ASP A 180 24.85 -5.20 19.09
N GLY A 181 25.38 -5.85 18.05
CA GLY A 181 25.35 -7.30 17.90
C GLY A 181 23.99 -7.90 17.51
N ALA A 182 22.91 -7.11 17.45
CA ALA A 182 21.60 -7.59 17.03
C ALA A 182 21.54 -7.89 15.51
N THR A 183 20.48 -8.57 15.09
CA THR A 183 20.20 -8.79 13.66
C THR A 183 19.46 -7.62 13.07
N VAL A 184 19.95 -7.15 11.93
CA VAL A 184 19.26 -6.16 11.09
C VAL A 184 19.02 -6.72 9.70
N VAL A 185 17.81 -6.51 9.18
CA VAL A 185 17.45 -6.74 7.79
C VAL A 185 17.42 -5.41 7.06
N PHE A 186 18.10 -5.30 5.92
CA PHE A 186 17.95 -4.15 5.02
C PHE A 186 16.78 -4.35 4.07
N SER A 187 15.98 -3.30 3.84
CA SER A 187 14.75 -3.34 3.06
C SER A 187 14.97 -3.72 1.59
N ALA A 188 13.87 -4.02 0.87
CA ALA A 188 13.90 -4.33 -0.55
C ALA A 188 14.43 -3.17 -1.42
N HIS A 189 14.28 -1.93 -0.95
CA HIS A 189 14.69 -0.70 -1.63
C HIS A 189 16.21 -0.47 -1.64
N GLY A 190 16.95 -1.24 -0.84
CA GLY A 190 18.39 -1.11 -0.75
C GLY A 190 18.86 -0.02 0.20
N VAL A 191 20.16 -0.04 0.48
CA VAL A 191 20.82 0.91 1.38
C VAL A 191 22.16 1.33 0.78
N SER A 192 22.59 2.53 1.16
CA SER A 192 23.88 3.07 0.74
C SER A 192 25.08 2.32 1.36
N PRO A 193 26.27 2.41 0.77
CA PRO A 193 27.50 1.87 1.35
C PRO A 193 27.81 2.38 2.76
N GLN A 194 27.42 3.62 3.07
CA GLN A 194 27.65 4.23 4.38
C GLN A 194 26.83 3.52 5.48
N VAL A 195 25.57 3.18 5.19
CA VAL A 195 24.71 2.39 6.09
C VAL A 195 25.29 0.99 6.32
N ARG A 196 25.83 0.35 5.26
CA ARG A 196 26.50 -0.95 5.37
C ARG A 196 27.74 -0.88 6.26
N ALA A 197 28.59 0.12 6.05
CA ALA A 197 29.79 0.34 6.85
C ALA A 197 29.47 0.64 8.32
N GLU A 198 28.37 1.33 8.58
CA GLU A 198 27.88 1.54 9.94
C GLU A 198 27.45 0.23 10.61
N ALA A 199 26.65 -0.60 9.93
CA ALA A 199 26.23 -1.88 10.47
C ALA A 199 27.44 -2.78 10.81
N ASP A 200 28.44 -2.81 9.92
CA ASP A 200 29.69 -3.56 10.14
C ASP A 200 30.48 -3.01 11.34
N ARG A 201 30.64 -1.68 11.44
CA ARG A 201 31.33 -1.02 12.57
C ARG A 201 30.66 -1.34 13.90
N ARG A 202 29.35 -1.53 13.91
CA ARG A 202 28.55 -1.85 15.10
C ARG A 202 28.42 -3.35 15.37
N GLY A 203 29.05 -4.18 14.53
CA GLY A 203 29.00 -5.64 14.65
C GLY A 203 27.58 -6.20 14.52
N LEU A 204 26.69 -5.53 13.79
CA LEU A 204 25.34 -6.02 13.55
C LEU A 204 25.39 -7.25 12.63
N ARG A 205 24.52 -8.22 12.87
CA ARG A 205 24.33 -9.34 11.95
C ARG A 205 23.38 -8.93 10.84
N VAL A 206 23.95 -8.53 9.71
CA VAL A 206 23.19 -8.04 8.55
C VAL A 206 22.62 -9.19 7.72
N VAL A 207 21.35 -9.10 7.37
CA VAL A 207 20.72 -9.88 6.29
C VAL A 207 20.18 -8.91 5.23
N ASP A 208 20.67 -9.04 4.01
CA ASP A 208 20.34 -8.08 2.95
C ASP A 208 19.16 -8.55 2.08
N ALA A 209 18.00 -7.92 2.29
CA ALA A 209 16.79 -8.18 1.52
C ALA A 209 16.66 -7.30 0.27
N THR A 210 17.66 -6.46 -0.06
CA THR A 210 17.66 -5.62 -1.26
C THR A 210 17.25 -6.43 -2.49
N CYS A 211 16.32 -5.91 -3.29
CA CYS A 211 15.91 -6.55 -4.53
C CYS A 211 17.12 -6.70 -5.47
N PRO A 212 17.31 -7.87 -6.10
CA PRO A 212 18.40 -8.05 -7.07
C PRO A 212 18.37 -7.05 -8.23
N LEU A 213 17.20 -6.54 -8.62
CA LEU A 213 17.07 -5.51 -9.66
C LEU A 213 17.51 -4.12 -9.18
N VAL A 214 17.33 -3.80 -7.89
CA VAL A 214 17.92 -2.59 -7.28
C VAL A 214 19.44 -2.75 -7.17
N THR A 215 19.92 -3.93 -6.78
CA THR A 215 21.37 -4.23 -6.70
C THR A 215 22.06 -4.09 -8.07
N LYS A 216 21.35 -4.39 -9.17
CA LYS A 216 21.81 -4.12 -10.55
C LYS A 216 22.05 -2.62 -10.75
N VAL A 217 21.07 -1.77 -10.42
CA VAL A 217 21.19 -0.30 -10.53
C VAL A 217 22.37 0.22 -9.70
N HIS A 218 22.51 -0.22 -8.45
CA HIS A 218 23.66 0.15 -7.60
C HIS A 218 25.01 -0.25 -8.24
N THR A 219 25.05 -1.41 -8.89
CA THR A 219 26.26 -1.90 -9.56
C THR A 219 26.57 -1.10 -10.82
N GLU A 220 25.55 -0.73 -11.59
CA GLU A 220 25.72 0.13 -12.77
C GLU A 220 26.13 1.55 -12.39
N ALA A 221 25.63 2.11 -11.28
CA ALA A 221 26.07 3.41 -10.76
C ALA A 221 27.59 3.44 -10.51
N ARG A 222 28.10 2.46 -9.75
CA ARG A 222 29.54 2.28 -9.51
C ARG A 222 30.32 2.07 -10.80
N ARG A 223 29.80 1.26 -11.73
CA ARG A 223 30.46 0.97 -13.01
C ARG A 223 30.57 2.23 -13.87
N PHE A 224 29.50 3.00 -14.00
CA PHE A 224 29.45 4.20 -14.84
C PHE A 224 30.36 5.29 -14.29
N ALA A 225 30.30 5.53 -12.98
CA ALA A 225 31.21 6.46 -12.33
C ALA A 225 32.67 6.01 -12.40
N GLY A 226 32.96 4.70 -12.29
CA GLY A 226 34.30 4.13 -12.46
C GLY A 226 34.86 4.29 -13.89
N ARG A 227 33.99 4.39 -14.90
CA ARG A 227 34.37 4.82 -16.26
C ARG A 227 34.58 6.31 -16.37
N GLY A 228 34.43 7.09 -15.30
CA GLY A 228 34.59 8.55 -15.29
C GLY A 228 33.36 9.33 -15.75
N ASP A 229 32.21 8.68 -15.91
CA ASP A 229 30.97 9.36 -16.31
C ASP A 229 30.33 10.08 -15.11
N THR A 230 29.54 11.12 -15.39
CA THR A 230 28.53 11.65 -14.47
C THR A 230 27.29 10.76 -14.60
N VAL A 231 26.75 10.30 -13.48
CA VAL A 231 25.56 9.45 -13.44
C VAL A 231 24.34 10.31 -13.14
N VAL A 232 23.43 10.40 -14.09
CA VAL A 232 22.13 11.07 -13.90
C VAL A 232 21.14 10.01 -13.46
N LEU A 233 20.76 10.04 -12.19
CA LEU A 233 19.71 9.18 -11.66
C LEU A 233 18.36 9.88 -11.89
N ILE A 234 17.47 9.22 -12.62
CA ILE A 234 16.07 9.63 -12.76
C ILE A 234 15.29 8.98 -11.62
N GLY A 235 14.65 9.75 -10.75
CA GLY A 235 13.94 9.22 -9.59
C GLY A 235 13.31 10.31 -8.75
N HIS A 236 12.56 9.94 -7.72
CA HIS A 236 11.94 10.91 -6.81
C HIS A 236 12.85 11.22 -5.60
N ASP A 237 13.04 12.51 -5.28
CA ASP A 237 13.80 12.90 -4.09
C ASP A 237 13.16 12.36 -2.81
N GLY A 238 14.01 11.98 -1.85
CA GLY A 238 13.58 11.39 -0.57
C GLY A 238 13.08 9.94 -0.64
N HIS A 239 13.04 9.29 -1.81
CA HIS A 239 12.70 7.87 -1.89
C HIS A 239 13.90 6.99 -1.47
N GLU A 240 13.67 5.97 -0.63
CA GLU A 240 14.74 5.11 -0.06
C GLU A 240 15.66 4.48 -1.13
N GLU A 241 15.08 4.02 -2.25
CA GLU A 241 15.83 3.46 -3.38
C GLU A 241 16.76 4.49 -4.05
N VAL A 242 16.30 5.74 -4.12
CA VAL A 242 17.07 6.87 -4.66
C VAL A 242 18.19 7.22 -3.71
N GLU A 243 17.93 7.32 -2.40
CA GLU A 243 18.97 7.53 -1.39
C GLU A 243 20.04 6.44 -1.42
N GLY A 244 19.62 5.17 -1.53
CA GLY A 244 20.49 4.01 -1.65
C GLY A 244 21.40 4.10 -2.88
N THR A 245 20.83 4.41 -4.04
CA THR A 245 21.55 4.49 -5.32
C THR A 245 22.47 5.72 -5.39
N MET A 246 22.00 6.88 -4.95
CA MET A 246 22.80 8.12 -4.87
C MET A 246 24.02 7.91 -3.95
N GLY A 247 23.82 7.20 -2.84
CA GLY A 247 24.88 6.93 -1.86
C GLY A 247 26.01 6.03 -2.37
N GLU A 248 25.81 5.30 -3.48
CA GLU A 248 26.84 4.45 -4.07
C GLU A 248 28.05 5.24 -4.58
N VAL A 249 27.81 6.39 -5.22
CA VAL A 249 28.87 7.28 -5.75
C VAL A 249 28.43 8.75 -5.69
N PRO A 250 28.25 9.33 -4.50
CA PRO A 250 27.59 10.62 -4.31
C PRO A 250 28.32 11.79 -4.98
N GLU A 251 29.62 11.69 -5.22
CA GLU A 251 30.42 12.72 -5.88
C GLU A 251 30.27 12.76 -7.41
N ARG A 252 29.59 11.77 -8.00
CA ARG A 252 29.37 11.64 -9.45
C ARG A 252 27.93 11.39 -9.84
N THR A 253 27.03 11.20 -8.88
CA THR A 253 25.61 10.98 -9.15
C THR A 253 24.81 12.25 -8.88
N VAL A 254 23.94 12.61 -9.81
CA VAL A 254 23.03 13.76 -9.73
C VAL A 254 21.61 13.26 -9.96
N LEU A 255 20.64 13.79 -9.21
CA LEU A 255 19.23 13.43 -9.30
C LEU A 255 18.50 14.38 -10.25
N VAL A 256 17.59 13.84 -11.06
CA VAL A 256 16.59 14.59 -11.82
C VAL A 256 15.24 13.90 -11.69
N GLU A 257 14.16 14.68 -11.62
CA GLU A 257 12.79 14.15 -11.54
C GLU A 257 12.01 14.44 -12.83
N SER A 258 12.42 15.46 -13.58
CA SER A 258 11.67 16.01 -14.71
C SER A 258 12.57 16.47 -15.88
N ALA A 259 11.95 16.72 -17.04
CA ALA A 259 12.64 17.32 -18.19
C ALA A 259 13.15 18.75 -17.89
N ASP A 260 12.50 19.47 -16.98
CA ASP A 260 12.93 20.81 -16.56
C ASP A 260 14.22 20.73 -15.73
N ASP A 261 14.36 19.72 -14.87
CA ASP A 261 15.61 19.46 -14.13
C ASP A 261 16.75 19.16 -15.10
N VAL A 262 16.47 18.38 -16.14
CA VAL A 262 17.44 18.10 -17.22
C VAL A 262 17.88 19.38 -17.91
N ALA A 263 16.96 20.31 -18.19
CA ALA A 263 17.28 21.59 -18.83
C ALA A 263 18.22 22.45 -17.96
N ALA A 264 18.08 22.38 -16.63
CA ALA A 264 18.93 23.06 -15.66
C ALA A 264 20.25 22.31 -15.35
N LEU A 265 20.40 21.07 -15.79
CA LEU A 265 21.49 20.19 -15.36
C LEU A 265 22.87 20.64 -15.86
N GLU A 266 23.78 20.91 -14.95
CA GLU A 266 25.19 21.16 -15.24
C GLU A 266 26.04 19.92 -14.94
N VAL A 267 26.80 19.45 -15.92
CA VAL A 267 27.72 18.32 -15.78
C VAL A 267 29.15 18.72 -16.17
N PRO A 268 30.19 18.17 -15.52
CA PRO A 268 31.57 18.53 -15.83
C PRO A 268 32.02 18.20 -17.26
N ASP A 269 31.50 17.11 -17.83
CA ASP A 269 31.82 16.64 -19.18
C ASP A 269 30.55 16.11 -19.87
N PRO A 270 29.94 16.90 -20.78
CA PRO A 270 28.74 16.50 -21.53
C PRO A 270 28.91 15.24 -22.40
N GLU A 271 30.14 14.85 -22.73
CA GLU A 271 30.44 13.65 -23.54
C GLU A 271 30.55 12.38 -22.66
N ARG A 272 30.48 12.54 -21.34
CA ARG A 272 30.63 11.46 -20.35
C ARG A 272 29.49 11.48 -19.36
N VAL A 273 28.28 11.34 -19.89
CA VAL A 273 27.05 11.23 -19.10
C VAL A 273 26.44 9.85 -19.29
N SER A 274 26.10 9.19 -18.20
CA SER A 274 25.24 8.02 -18.21
C SER A 274 23.99 8.27 -17.39
N TYR A 275 22.88 7.62 -17.70
CA TYR A 275 21.69 7.67 -16.86
C TYR A 275 21.37 6.31 -16.25
N LEU A 276 20.67 6.35 -15.12
CA LEU A 276 20.01 5.23 -14.46
C LEU A 276 18.61 5.68 -14.05
N THR A 277 17.73 4.75 -13.74
CA THR A 277 16.39 5.10 -13.24
C THR A 277 16.07 4.37 -11.94
N GLN A 278 15.23 4.97 -11.11
CA GLN A 278 14.49 4.26 -10.08
C GLN A 278 13.61 3.19 -10.74
N THR A 279 13.47 2.03 -10.09
CA THR A 279 12.83 0.83 -10.65
C THR A 279 11.30 0.91 -10.73
N THR A 280 10.70 1.90 -10.08
CA THR A 280 9.25 2.03 -9.83
C THR A 280 8.59 3.24 -10.50
N LEU A 281 9.28 3.89 -11.44
CA LEU A 281 8.76 5.06 -12.15
C LEU A 281 7.67 4.72 -13.18
N ALA A 282 6.92 5.74 -13.58
CA ALA A 282 6.02 5.66 -14.73
C ALA A 282 6.87 5.57 -16.00
N VAL A 283 6.55 4.58 -16.86
CA VAL A 283 7.38 4.27 -18.04
C VAL A 283 7.39 5.45 -19.02
N ASP A 284 6.22 6.00 -19.32
CA ASP A 284 6.04 7.13 -20.24
C ASP A 284 6.70 8.42 -19.75
N GLU A 285 6.49 8.81 -18.49
CA GLU A 285 7.17 9.97 -17.89
C GLU A 285 8.69 9.82 -17.93
N THR A 286 9.18 8.62 -17.65
CA THR A 286 10.62 8.36 -17.69
C THR A 286 11.17 8.43 -19.12
N GLU A 287 10.42 7.97 -20.12
CA GLU A 287 10.79 8.11 -21.54
C GLU A 287 10.91 9.58 -21.95
N GLU A 288 10.05 10.48 -21.44
CA GLU A 288 10.15 11.92 -21.68
C GLU A 288 11.45 12.51 -21.10
N VAL A 289 11.79 12.17 -19.85
CA VAL A 289 13.03 12.63 -19.19
C VAL A 289 14.27 12.09 -19.92
N ILE A 290 14.26 10.81 -20.33
CA ILE A 290 15.34 10.21 -21.13
C ILE A 290 15.45 10.91 -22.49
N GLY A 291 14.32 11.28 -23.11
CA GLY A 291 14.28 12.07 -24.35
C GLY A 291 15.01 13.39 -24.18
N ALA A 292 14.67 14.17 -23.15
CA ALA A 292 15.32 15.42 -22.82
C ALA A 292 16.84 15.24 -22.56
N LEU A 293 17.22 14.17 -21.86
CA LEU A 293 18.64 13.86 -21.61
C LEU A 293 19.40 13.55 -22.90
N ARG A 294 18.80 12.82 -23.85
CA ARG A 294 19.42 12.51 -25.14
C ARG A 294 19.56 13.75 -26.02
N GLU A 295 18.60 14.66 -25.98
CA GLU A 295 18.68 15.94 -26.68
C GLU A 295 19.79 16.83 -26.12
N ARG A 296 19.91 16.89 -24.79
CA ARG A 296 20.94 17.70 -24.11
C ARG A 296 22.34 17.09 -24.18
N PHE A 297 22.44 15.77 -24.09
CA PHE A 297 23.70 15.03 -24.09
C PHE A 297 23.71 13.98 -25.22
N PRO A 298 24.13 14.35 -26.44
CA PRO A 298 24.09 13.43 -27.59
C PRO A 298 24.92 12.14 -27.42
N ALA A 299 25.93 12.16 -26.53
CA ALA A 299 26.75 11.00 -26.18
C ALA A 299 26.23 10.19 -24.98
N LEU A 300 25.02 10.48 -24.49
CA LEU A 300 24.39 9.83 -23.33
C LEU A 300 24.41 8.31 -23.47
N ARG A 301 24.81 7.64 -22.38
CA ARG A 301 24.80 6.16 -22.29
C ARG A 301 23.73 5.71 -21.30
N GLY A 302 22.96 4.70 -21.68
CA GLY A 302 22.01 4.06 -20.78
C GLY A 302 22.53 2.78 -20.14
N PRO A 303 21.72 2.18 -19.26
CA PRO A 303 21.94 0.83 -18.77
C PRO A 303 21.86 -0.19 -19.92
N THR A 304 22.40 -1.38 -19.67
CA THR A 304 22.42 -2.45 -20.69
C THR A 304 21.03 -3.09 -20.93
N SER A 305 20.15 -2.92 -19.96
CA SER A 305 18.73 -3.28 -19.95
C SER A 305 18.01 -2.26 -19.09
N ASP A 306 16.71 -2.09 -19.26
CA ASP A 306 15.95 -1.08 -18.52
C ASP A 306 16.07 -1.26 -17.00
N ASP A 307 16.05 -0.14 -16.27
CA ASP A 307 16.10 -0.11 -14.82
C ASP A 307 14.70 -0.11 -14.20
N ILE A 308 13.70 0.48 -14.88
CA ILE A 308 12.30 0.22 -14.56
C ILE A 308 12.08 -1.29 -14.65
N CYS A 309 11.68 -1.89 -13.52
CA CYS A 309 11.69 -3.33 -13.44
C CYS A 309 10.47 -3.93 -14.15
N TYR A 310 10.59 -5.21 -14.54
CA TYR A 310 9.52 -5.95 -15.21
C TYR A 310 8.17 -5.83 -14.49
N ALA A 311 8.18 -5.85 -13.15
CA ALA A 311 6.98 -5.83 -12.33
C ALA A 311 6.23 -4.49 -12.45
N THR A 312 6.98 -3.39 -12.51
CA THR A 312 6.45 -2.03 -12.69
C THR A 312 5.83 -1.90 -14.08
N THR A 313 6.58 -2.26 -15.13
CA THR A 313 6.11 -2.20 -16.52
C THR A 313 4.86 -3.05 -16.72
N ASN A 314 4.90 -4.32 -16.32
CA ASN A 314 3.77 -5.22 -16.54
C ASN A 314 2.50 -4.79 -15.80
N ARG A 315 2.62 -4.18 -14.60
CA ARG A 315 1.46 -3.67 -13.85
C ARG A 315 0.87 -2.42 -14.51
N GLN A 316 1.71 -1.54 -15.06
CA GLN A 316 1.26 -0.40 -15.85
C GLN A 316 0.55 -0.87 -17.12
N ASP A 317 1.13 -1.83 -17.85
CA ASP A 317 0.51 -2.42 -19.05
C ASP A 317 -0.84 -3.10 -18.72
N ALA A 318 -0.88 -3.87 -17.63
CA ALA A 318 -2.10 -4.55 -17.19
C ALA A 318 -3.21 -3.58 -16.78
N LEU A 319 -2.85 -2.45 -16.17
CA LEU A 319 -3.80 -1.39 -15.88
C LEU A 319 -4.28 -0.67 -17.15
N GLY A 320 -3.36 -0.34 -18.07
CA GLY A 320 -3.70 0.27 -19.36
C GLY A 320 -4.70 -0.58 -20.15
N ALA A 321 -4.61 -1.91 -20.05
CA ALA A 321 -5.53 -2.86 -20.69
C ALA A 321 -6.97 -2.85 -20.12
N ILE A 322 -7.22 -2.21 -18.97
CA ILE A 322 -8.56 -2.17 -18.35
C ILE A 322 -9.05 -0.75 -18.04
N ALA A 323 -8.17 0.25 -18.02
CA ALA A 323 -8.49 1.59 -17.53
C ALA A 323 -9.62 2.24 -18.33
N GLU A 324 -9.53 2.25 -19.67
CA GLU A 324 -10.51 2.90 -20.55
C GLU A 324 -11.85 2.16 -20.62
N GLU A 325 -11.88 0.87 -20.25
CA GLU A 325 -13.11 0.06 -20.16
C GLU A 325 -13.80 0.19 -18.79
N SER A 326 -13.19 0.90 -17.84
CA SER A 326 -13.67 1.02 -16.45
C SER A 326 -14.35 2.37 -16.20
N ASP A 327 -15.42 2.38 -15.39
CA ASP A 327 -16.04 3.62 -14.90
C ASP A 327 -15.23 4.22 -13.73
N LEU A 328 -14.55 3.35 -12.99
CA LEU A 328 -13.74 3.64 -11.80
C LEU A 328 -12.59 2.65 -11.73
N VAL A 329 -11.38 3.12 -11.38
CA VAL A 329 -10.24 2.26 -11.04
C VAL A 329 -9.97 2.33 -9.53
N LEU A 330 -9.85 1.17 -8.90
CA LEU A 330 -9.34 1.02 -7.53
C LEU A 330 -7.95 0.39 -7.60
N VAL A 331 -6.97 1.06 -7.01
CA VAL A 331 -5.60 0.56 -6.89
C VAL A 331 -5.36 0.22 -5.42
N VAL A 332 -5.13 -1.05 -5.12
CA VAL A 332 -4.79 -1.47 -3.76
C VAL A 332 -3.30 -1.22 -3.49
N GLY A 333 -3.01 -0.43 -2.46
CA GLY A 333 -1.65 -0.07 -2.06
C GLY A 333 -1.61 1.07 -1.05
N SER A 334 -0.44 1.25 -0.41
CA SER A 334 -0.24 2.30 0.61
C SER A 334 0.28 3.61 0.01
N ASP A 335 0.01 4.73 0.69
CA ASP A 335 0.37 6.09 0.25
C ASP A 335 1.88 6.28 -0.02
N ASN A 336 2.75 5.54 0.68
CA ASN A 336 4.20 5.62 0.49
C ASN A 336 4.74 4.70 -0.62
N SER A 337 3.87 4.00 -1.37
CA SER A 337 4.29 3.12 -2.47
C SER A 337 4.34 3.87 -3.81
N SER A 338 5.55 4.21 -4.26
CA SER A 338 5.81 4.84 -5.57
C SER A 338 5.10 4.11 -6.72
N ASN A 339 5.29 2.79 -6.83
CA ASN A 339 4.65 1.97 -7.86
C ASN A 339 3.11 2.03 -7.80
N SER A 340 2.51 2.04 -6.61
CA SER A 340 1.05 2.11 -6.48
C SER A 340 0.51 3.47 -6.92
N LEU A 341 1.22 4.56 -6.60
CA LEU A 341 0.85 5.91 -7.04
C LEU A 341 0.94 6.05 -8.55
N ARG A 342 1.99 5.51 -9.19
CA ARG A 342 2.12 5.53 -10.66
C ARG A 342 0.94 4.85 -11.36
N LEU A 343 0.36 3.81 -10.77
CA LEU A 343 -0.85 3.17 -11.30
C LEU A 343 -2.07 4.10 -11.23
N VAL A 344 -2.25 4.83 -10.13
CA VAL A 344 -3.37 5.78 -10.00
C VAL A 344 -3.25 6.90 -11.04
N GLU A 345 -2.05 7.47 -11.19
CA GLU A 345 -1.78 8.52 -12.17
C GLU A 345 -1.96 8.02 -13.60
N LEU A 346 -1.51 6.80 -13.89
CA LEU A 346 -1.71 6.16 -15.19
C LEU A 346 -3.19 6.05 -15.55
N ALA A 347 -4.04 5.55 -14.65
CA ALA A 347 -5.48 5.50 -14.89
C ALA A 347 -6.08 6.91 -15.12
N GLY A 348 -5.61 7.91 -14.37
CA GLY A 348 -5.97 9.32 -14.58
C GLY A 348 -5.60 9.84 -15.97
N ARG A 349 -4.44 9.45 -16.52
CA ARG A 349 -4.00 9.80 -17.88
C ARG A 349 -4.84 9.11 -18.96
N HIS A 350 -5.39 7.93 -18.69
CA HIS A 350 -6.42 7.29 -19.52
C HIS A 350 -7.82 7.93 -19.36
N GLY A 351 -7.97 8.95 -18.51
CA GLY A 351 -9.23 9.67 -18.31
C GLY A 351 -10.22 8.98 -17.37
N THR A 352 -9.79 7.93 -16.67
CA THR A 352 -10.65 7.17 -15.75
C THR A 352 -10.42 7.61 -14.30
N PRO A 353 -11.47 7.95 -13.53
CA PRO A 353 -11.33 8.22 -12.10
C PRO A 353 -10.64 7.06 -11.39
N ALA A 354 -9.59 7.36 -10.62
CA ALA A 354 -8.79 6.35 -9.93
C ALA A 354 -8.53 6.74 -8.48
N HIS A 355 -8.58 5.75 -7.59
CA HIS A 355 -8.34 5.94 -6.17
C HIS A 355 -7.36 4.89 -5.64
N LEU A 356 -6.35 5.37 -4.91
CA LEU A 356 -5.52 4.53 -4.05
C LEU A 356 -6.34 4.15 -2.81
N ILE A 357 -6.32 2.87 -2.47
CA ILE A 357 -6.95 2.36 -1.24
C ILE A 357 -5.97 1.43 -0.52
N ASP A 358 -5.78 1.63 0.77
CA ASP A 358 -4.96 0.75 1.61
C ASP A 358 -5.78 -0.48 2.01
N ALA A 359 -7.06 -0.25 2.35
CA ALA A 359 -8.03 -1.28 2.70
C ALA A 359 -9.44 -0.98 2.15
N VAL A 360 -10.34 -1.97 2.24
CA VAL A 360 -11.75 -1.85 1.83
C VAL A 360 -12.44 -0.64 2.47
N GLY A 361 -12.11 -0.34 3.73
CA GLY A 361 -12.69 0.78 4.47
C GLY A 361 -12.45 2.15 3.82
N ASP A 362 -11.41 2.29 2.99
CA ASP A 362 -11.09 3.55 2.30
C ASP A 362 -12.02 3.84 1.12
N ILE A 363 -12.65 2.80 0.58
CA ILE A 363 -13.59 2.93 -0.53
C ILE A 363 -14.78 3.77 -0.07
N ARG A 364 -15.05 4.85 -0.81
CA ARG A 364 -16.17 5.74 -0.51
C ARG A 364 -17.42 5.35 -1.30
N PRO A 365 -18.61 5.31 -0.67
CA PRO A 365 -19.85 4.94 -1.35
C PRO A 365 -20.14 5.76 -2.61
N GLU A 366 -19.80 7.05 -2.61
CA GLU A 366 -20.01 7.94 -3.75
C GLU A 366 -19.22 7.55 -5.00
N TRP A 367 -18.05 6.91 -4.85
CA TRP A 367 -17.25 6.40 -5.98
C TRP A 367 -17.97 5.25 -6.67
N LEU A 368 -18.72 4.45 -5.92
CA LEU A 368 -19.35 3.24 -6.41
C LEU A 368 -20.73 3.48 -7.02
N ARG A 369 -21.43 4.57 -6.65
CA ARG A 369 -22.86 4.78 -6.96
C ARG A 369 -23.18 4.57 -8.45
N ASP A 370 -22.40 5.22 -9.31
CA ASP A 370 -22.63 5.20 -10.76
C ASP A 370 -21.72 4.22 -11.51
N ALA A 371 -20.67 3.70 -10.87
CA ALA A 371 -19.73 2.73 -11.44
C ALA A 371 -20.35 1.33 -11.59
N GLY A 372 -20.63 0.93 -12.84
CA GLY A 372 -21.06 -0.42 -13.21
C GLY A 372 -19.88 -1.34 -13.52
N VAL A 373 -18.78 -0.79 -14.02
CA VAL A 373 -17.52 -1.48 -14.29
C VAL A 373 -16.43 -0.89 -13.41
N VAL A 374 -15.84 -1.71 -12.54
CA VAL A 374 -14.74 -1.33 -11.65
C VAL A 374 -13.47 -2.01 -12.12
N GLY A 375 -12.49 -1.23 -12.57
CA GLY A 375 -11.12 -1.69 -12.77
C GLY A 375 -10.45 -1.91 -11.42
N LEU A 376 -9.84 -3.06 -11.22
CA LEU A 376 -9.17 -3.41 -9.97
C LEU A 376 -7.76 -3.90 -10.25
N THR A 377 -6.80 -3.28 -9.58
CA THR A 377 -5.39 -3.70 -9.60
C THR A 377 -4.76 -3.51 -8.22
N ALA A 378 -3.50 -3.87 -8.08
CA ALA A 378 -2.74 -3.73 -6.84
C ALA A 378 -1.27 -3.47 -7.14
N GLY A 379 -0.67 -2.60 -6.34
CA GLY A 379 0.76 -2.31 -6.40
C GLY A 379 1.63 -3.52 -6.03
N ALA A 380 2.92 -3.45 -6.37
CA ALA A 380 3.86 -4.55 -6.18
C ALA A 380 4.07 -4.95 -4.71
N SER A 381 3.73 -4.09 -3.74
CA SER A 381 3.84 -4.35 -2.30
C SER A 381 2.51 -4.76 -1.65
N ALA A 382 1.41 -4.79 -2.40
CA ALA A 382 0.09 -5.07 -1.85
C ALA A 382 -0.19 -6.59 -1.82
N PRO A 383 -0.54 -7.15 -0.64
CA PRO A 383 -0.88 -8.56 -0.54
C PRO A 383 -2.09 -8.97 -1.41
N PRO A 384 -2.07 -10.17 -2.05
CA PRO A 384 -3.19 -10.66 -2.85
C PRO A 384 -4.54 -10.67 -2.12
N ARG A 385 -4.55 -11.02 -0.82
CA ARG A 385 -5.77 -11.05 0.00
C ARG A 385 -6.53 -9.72 0.02
N LEU A 386 -5.84 -8.57 -0.05
CA LEU A 386 -6.52 -7.26 -0.01
C LEU A 386 -7.35 -7.02 -1.27
N VAL A 387 -6.91 -7.56 -2.41
CA VAL A 387 -7.70 -7.54 -3.66
C VAL A 387 -8.93 -8.43 -3.52
N GLU A 388 -8.77 -9.60 -2.92
CA GLU A 388 -9.87 -10.53 -2.62
C GLU A 388 -10.90 -9.89 -1.68
N ASP A 389 -10.43 -9.17 -0.65
CA ASP A 389 -11.29 -8.44 0.29
C ASP A 389 -12.11 -7.34 -0.41
N VAL A 390 -11.51 -6.62 -1.37
CA VAL A 390 -12.24 -5.63 -2.18
C VAL A 390 -13.32 -6.31 -3.03
N ILE A 391 -13.02 -7.42 -3.70
CA ILE A 391 -14.00 -8.17 -4.50
C ILE A 391 -15.13 -8.69 -3.60
N ALA A 392 -14.79 -9.24 -2.43
CA ALA A 392 -15.74 -9.73 -1.45
C ALA A 392 -16.67 -8.60 -0.98
N ALA A 393 -16.12 -7.43 -0.64
CA ALA A 393 -16.89 -6.28 -0.20
C ALA A 393 -17.84 -5.75 -1.29
N LEU A 394 -17.37 -5.66 -2.54
CA LEU A 394 -18.22 -5.29 -3.68
C LEU A 394 -19.36 -6.30 -3.88
N SER A 395 -19.11 -7.59 -3.66
CA SER A 395 -20.16 -8.62 -3.71
C SER A 395 -21.23 -8.42 -2.63
N GLY A 396 -20.87 -7.75 -1.53
CA GLY A 396 -21.78 -7.34 -0.46
C GLY A 396 -22.78 -6.26 -0.88
N LEU A 397 -22.58 -5.61 -2.03
CA LEU A 397 -23.47 -4.59 -2.59
C LEU A 397 -24.28 -5.10 -3.79
N GLY A 398 -24.16 -6.37 -4.16
CA GLY A 398 -24.89 -6.97 -5.28
C GLY A 398 -24.06 -7.99 -6.05
N PRO A 399 -24.63 -8.57 -7.12
CA PRO A 399 -23.91 -9.54 -7.94
C PRO A 399 -22.64 -8.95 -8.56
N VAL A 400 -21.52 -9.65 -8.45
CA VAL A 400 -20.23 -9.26 -9.04
C VAL A 400 -19.79 -10.31 -10.06
N THR A 401 -19.49 -9.86 -11.28
CA THR A 401 -18.82 -10.66 -12.31
C THR A 401 -17.36 -10.24 -12.39
N VAL A 402 -16.42 -11.14 -12.10
CA VAL A 402 -14.98 -10.86 -12.23
C VAL A 402 -14.50 -11.33 -13.61
N THR A 403 -13.89 -10.43 -14.37
CA THR A 403 -13.21 -10.73 -15.64
C THR A 403 -11.75 -10.34 -15.52
N GLU A 404 -10.86 -11.33 -15.53
CA GLU A 404 -9.42 -11.07 -15.50
C GLU A 404 -8.87 -10.75 -16.89
N ARG A 405 -7.93 -9.80 -16.95
CA ARG A 405 -7.22 -9.38 -18.15
C ARG A 405 -5.72 -9.53 -17.93
N GLU A 406 -5.17 -10.62 -18.48
CA GLU A 406 -3.74 -10.93 -18.40
C GLU A 406 -3.00 -10.24 -19.55
N ALA A 407 -2.23 -9.20 -19.22
CA ALA A 407 -1.34 -8.51 -20.16
C ALA A 407 0.04 -9.18 -20.26
N ALA A 408 0.50 -9.80 -19.16
CA ALA A 408 1.79 -10.49 -19.10
C ALA A 408 1.78 -11.63 -18.07
N ARG A 409 2.69 -12.59 -18.25
CA ARG A 409 2.91 -13.69 -17.30
C ARG A 409 4.27 -13.57 -16.63
N GLU A 410 4.25 -13.43 -15.30
CA GLU A 410 5.45 -13.33 -14.47
C GLU A 410 5.86 -14.73 -13.96
N THR A 411 7.11 -15.15 -14.21
CA THR A 411 7.65 -16.46 -13.77
C THR A 411 8.95 -16.35 -12.99
N LEU A 412 9.45 -15.12 -12.83
CA LEU A 412 10.72 -14.85 -12.19
C LEU A 412 10.61 -15.06 -10.67
N GLN A 413 11.65 -15.65 -10.09
CA GLN A 413 11.79 -15.87 -8.65
C GLN A 413 13.22 -15.55 -8.23
N PHE A 414 13.39 -14.93 -7.05
CA PHE A 414 14.70 -14.62 -6.52
C PHE A 414 15.05 -15.51 -5.33
N GLN A 415 16.31 -15.96 -5.29
CA GLN A 415 16.81 -16.82 -4.21
C GLN A 415 17.01 -16.02 -2.93
N LEU A 416 16.75 -16.66 -1.79
CA LEU A 416 17.05 -16.11 -0.47
C LEU A 416 18.56 -15.92 -0.27
N PRO A 417 18.98 -14.90 0.51
CA PRO A 417 20.35 -14.76 1.00
C PRO A 417 20.80 -16.04 1.73
N PRO A 418 22.08 -16.44 1.61
CA PRO A 418 22.60 -17.63 2.29
C PRO A 418 22.38 -17.65 3.81
N ALA A 419 22.25 -16.48 4.45
CA ALA A 419 22.07 -16.35 5.90
C ALA A 419 20.73 -16.91 6.41
N VAL A 420 19.71 -17.00 5.54
CA VAL A 420 18.32 -17.37 5.89
C VAL A 420 17.74 -18.43 4.94
N ARG A 421 18.61 -19.15 4.22
CA ARG A 421 18.22 -20.19 3.26
C ARG A 421 17.92 -21.52 3.94
#